data_AF-A0A5J4EB80-F1
#
_entry.id   AF-A0A5J4EB80-F1
#
_cell.length_a   1.000
_cell.length_b   1.000
_cell.length_c   1.000
_cell.angle_alpha   90.00
_cell.angle_beta   90.00
_cell.angle_gamma   90.00
#
_symmetry.space_group_name_H-M   'P 1'
#
loop_
_entity.id
_entity.type
_entity.pdbx_description
1 polymer ?
#
loop_
_entity_poly.entity_id
_entity_poly.type
_entity_poly.pdbx_seq_one_letter_code
_entity_poly.pdbx_strand_id
1 'polypeptide(L)'
;MLLSCRAANDEMLADYTAQNQRALRVLASEHGIIPKPLPESVLRRLKQLSLEVLEELAAEDDMVARVYASYREFQRNTSQWLEISEKAYFDARLLGGTGNYSP
;
A
#
# COMPACT_ATOMS: atom_id res chain seq x y z
N MET A 1 3.50 -26.63 -10.29
CA MET A 1 3.36 -26.11 -8.91
C MET A 1 3.74 -24.62 -8.80
N LEU A 2 4.93 -24.18 -9.24
CA LEU A 2 5.29 -22.74 -9.17
C LEU A 2 4.34 -21.82 -9.97
N LEU A 3 3.93 -22.24 -11.18
CA LEU A 3 2.98 -21.49 -12.00
C LEU A 3 1.59 -21.41 -11.35
N SER A 4 1.11 -22.50 -10.74
CA SER A 4 -0.18 -22.54 -10.06
C SER A 4 -0.18 -21.67 -8.79
N CYS A 5 0.92 -21.63 -8.04
CA CYS A 5 1.02 -20.76 -6.86
C CYS A 5 1.03 -19.28 -7.24
N ARG A 6 1.74 -18.89 -8.32
CA ARG A 6 1.70 -17.51 -8.83
C ARG A 6 0.30 -17.14 -9.30
N ALA A 7 -0.32 -18.00 -10.12
CA ALA A 7 -1.67 -17.75 -10.62
C ALA A 7 -2.67 -17.56 -9.48
N ALA A 8 -2.63 -18.42 -8.46
CA ALA A 8 -3.49 -18.30 -7.29
C ALA A 8 -3.25 -17.00 -6.49
N ASN A 9 -1.99 -16.56 -6.35
CA ASN A 9 -1.68 -15.28 -5.71
C ASN A 9 -2.26 -14.09 -6.50
N ASP A 10 -2.12 -14.10 -7.82
CA ASP A 10 -2.57 -13.01 -8.68
C ASP A 10 -4.11 -12.97 -8.76
N GLU A 11 -4.75 -14.14 -8.86
CA GLU A 11 -6.21 -14.29 -8.81
C GLU A 11 -6.78 -13.79 -7.48
N MET A 12 -6.16 -14.18 -6.35
CA MET A 12 -6.58 -13.72 -5.03
C MET A 12 -6.51 -12.19 -4.90
N LEU A 13 -5.44 -11.55 -5.37
CA LEU A 13 -5.32 -10.09 -5.34
C LEU A 13 -6.36 -9.39 -6.21
N ALA A 14 -6.66 -9.95 -7.39
CA ALA A 14 -7.70 -9.43 -8.28
C ALA A 14 -9.09 -9.54 -7.64
N ASP A 15 -9.40 -10.68 -7.01
CA ASP A 15 -10.65 -10.90 -6.30
C ASP A 15 -10.82 -9.95 -5.12
N TYR A 16 -9.79 -9.77 -4.29
CA TYR A 16 -9.85 -8.78 -3.19
C TYR A 16 -10.08 -7.37 -3.71
N THR A 17 -9.45 -6.98 -4.83
CA THR A 17 -9.65 -5.65 -5.41
C THR A 17 -11.11 -5.44 -5.82
N ALA A 18 -11.74 -6.42 -6.48
CA ALA A 18 -13.13 -6.35 -6.89
C ALA A 18 -14.10 -6.41 -5.69
N GLN A 19 -13.83 -7.27 -4.72
CA GLN A 19 -14.72 -7.49 -3.58
C GLN A 19 -14.64 -6.36 -2.54
N ASN A 20 -13.45 -5.81 -2.28
CA ASN A 20 -13.30 -4.72 -1.32
C ASN A 20 -14.04 -3.45 -1.78
N GLN A 21 -14.07 -3.18 -3.10
CA GLN A 21 -14.87 -2.09 -3.64
C GLN A 21 -16.36 -2.30 -3.36
N ARG A 22 -16.88 -3.52 -3.61
CA ARG A 22 -18.28 -3.85 -3.35
C ARG A 22 -18.63 -3.75 -1.86
N ALA A 23 -17.79 -4.30 -1.00
CA ALA A 23 -17.95 -4.25 0.45
C ALA A 23 -17.95 -2.82 0.97
N LEU A 24 -17.04 -1.96 0.47
CA LEU A 24 -17.00 -0.55 0.86
C LEU A 24 -18.30 0.19 0.53
N ARG A 25 -18.91 -0.09 -0.63
CA ARG A 25 -20.22 0.50 -0.97
C ARG A 25 -21.31 0.04 0.00
N VAL A 26 -21.37 -1.26 0.32
CA VAL A 26 -22.34 -1.81 1.29
C VAL A 26 -22.17 -1.16 2.66
N LEU A 27 -20.92 -1.06 3.15
CA LEU A 27 -20.60 -0.37 4.40
C LEU A 27 -21.12 1.07 4.41
N ALA A 28 -20.95 1.80 3.31
CA ALA A 28 -21.43 3.18 3.20
C ALA A 28 -22.97 3.27 3.08
N SER A 29 -23.58 2.52 2.14
CA SER A 29 -24.99 2.67 1.79
C SER A 29 -25.95 2.01 2.77
N GLU A 30 -25.59 0.84 3.30
CA GLU A 30 -26.47 0.05 4.17
C GLU A 30 -26.16 0.25 5.65
N HIS A 31 -24.89 0.46 6.00
CA HIS A 31 -24.45 0.59 7.39
C HIS A 31 -24.04 2.01 7.79
N GLY A 32 -23.98 2.96 6.85
CA GLY A 32 -23.59 4.35 7.12
C GLY A 32 -22.13 4.51 7.59
N ILE A 33 -21.29 3.51 7.36
CA ILE A 33 -19.88 3.49 7.78
C ILE A 33 -19.02 4.17 6.71
N ILE A 34 -18.36 5.26 7.09
CA ILE A 34 -17.40 5.98 6.23
C ILE A 34 -16.00 5.83 6.84
N PRO A 35 -15.07 5.13 6.17
CA PRO A 35 -13.69 5.03 6.63
C PRO A 35 -13.04 6.40 6.74
N LYS A 36 -12.29 6.62 7.82
CA LYS A 36 -11.51 7.84 8.02
C LYS A 36 -10.01 7.52 7.95
N PRO A 37 -9.21 8.40 7.33
CA PRO A 37 -7.76 8.24 7.40
C PRO A 37 -7.29 8.37 8.85
N LEU A 38 -6.23 7.64 9.19
CA LEU A 38 -5.53 7.86 10.46
C LEU A 38 -4.89 9.26 10.46
N PRO A 39 -4.79 9.92 11.63
CA PRO A 39 -4.11 11.21 11.72
C PRO A 39 -2.66 11.12 11.23
N GLU A 40 -2.20 12.17 10.58
CA GLU A 40 -0.86 12.22 10.00
C GLU A 40 0.25 12.01 11.05
N SER A 41 0.07 12.55 12.27
CA SER A 41 0.99 12.35 13.39
C SER A 41 1.14 10.88 13.77
N VAL A 42 0.03 10.12 13.74
CA VAL A 42 0.03 8.68 14.00
C VAL A 42 0.79 7.94 12.90
N LEU A 43 0.49 8.24 11.63
CA LEU A 43 1.18 7.61 10.49
C LEU A 43 2.69 7.91 10.50
N ARG A 44 3.09 9.14 10.83
CA ARG A 44 4.50 9.53 10.97
C ARG A 44 5.19 8.74 12.09
N ARG A 45 4.54 8.62 13.26
CA ARG A 45 5.12 7.86 14.38
C ARG A 45 5.22 6.37 14.07
N LEU A 46 4.20 5.77 13.44
CA LEU A 46 4.24 4.38 13.01
C LEU A 46 5.38 4.13 12.02
N LYS A 47 5.54 5.01 11.02
CA LYS A 47 6.66 4.92 10.07
C LYS A 47 8.01 4.95 10.77
N GLN A 48 8.19 5.86 11.72
CA GLN A 48 9.44 5.97 12.48
C GLN A 48 9.72 4.68 13.26
N LEU A 49 8.74 4.18 14.03
CA LEU A 49 8.87 2.96 14.81
C LEU A 49 9.20 1.74 13.93
N SER A 50 8.55 1.62 12.77
CA SER A 50 8.84 0.55 11.82
C SER A 50 10.28 0.59 11.30
N LEU A 51 10.85 1.78 11.09
CA LEU A 51 12.25 1.93 10.69
C LEU A 51 13.20 1.56 11.82
N GLU A 52 12.93 2.04 13.04
CA GLU A 52 13.72 1.72 14.24
C GLU A 52 13.84 0.19 14.43
N VAL A 53 12.70 -0.53 14.39
CA VAL A 53 12.68 -1.99 14.53
C VAL A 53 13.47 -2.70 13.42
N LEU A 54 13.35 -2.25 12.17
CA LEU A 54 14.08 -2.86 11.05
C LEU A 54 15.60 -2.61 11.14
N GLU A 55 16.00 -1.44 11.65
CA GLU A 55 17.41 -1.08 11.87
C GLU A 55 18.01 -1.89 13.03
N GLU A 56 17.25 -2.08 14.12
CA GLU A 56 17.63 -2.93 15.25
C GLU A 56 17.83 -4.39 14.78
N LEU A 57 16.85 -4.97 14.09
CA LEU A 57 16.95 -6.35 13.58
C LEU A 57 18.11 -6.53 12.58
N ALA A 58 18.37 -5.53 11.75
CA ALA A 58 19.49 -5.56 10.81
C ALA A 58 20.85 -5.45 11.51
N ALA A 59 20.93 -4.81 12.68
CA ALA A 59 22.16 -4.74 13.46
C ALA A 59 22.49 -6.06 14.17
N GLU A 60 21.48 -6.90 14.42
CA GLU A 60 21.63 -8.17 15.13
C GLU A 60 21.94 -9.37 14.22
N ASP A 61 21.55 -9.34 12.94
CA ASP A 61 21.67 -10.48 12.02
C ASP A 61 22.11 -10.03 10.60
N ASP A 62 23.27 -10.54 10.15
CA ASP A 62 23.85 -10.24 8.84
C ASP A 62 22.95 -10.65 7.66
N MET A 63 22.15 -11.70 7.80
CA MET A 63 21.16 -12.08 6.79
C MET A 63 20.07 -11.02 6.72
N VAL A 64 19.51 -10.64 7.87
CA VAL A 64 18.48 -9.60 7.96
C VAL A 64 19.00 -8.29 7.37
N ALA A 65 20.24 -7.90 7.67
CA ALA A 65 20.89 -6.74 7.09
C ALA A 65 20.90 -6.76 5.55
N ARG A 66 21.28 -7.90 4.94
CA ARG A 66 21.31 -8.05 3.48
C ARG A 66 19.92 -7.94 2.85
N VAL A 67 18.91 -8.61 3.41
CA VAL A 67 17.54 -8.54 2.90
C VAL A 67 16.97 -7.14 3.08
N TYR A 68 17.21 -6.49 4.22
CA TYR A 68 16.75 -5.14 4.47
C TYR A 68 17.38 -4.14 3.48
N ALA A 69 18.68 -4.25 3.22
CA ALA A 69 19.36 -3.43 2.22
C ALA A 69 18.76 -3.61 0.81
N SER A 70 18.56 -4.87 0.38
CA SER A 70 17.93 -5.18 -0.91
C SER A 70 16.51 -4.62 -1.02
N TYR A 71 15.70 -4.79 0.03
CA TYR A 71 14.34 -4.26 0.09
C TYR A 71 14.32 -2.73 0.00
N ARG A 72 15.19 -2.04 0.76
CA ARG A 72 15.27 -0.57 0.77
C ARG A 72 15.69 -0.01 -0.59
N GLU A 73 16.64 -0.67 -1.26
CA GLU A 73 17.05 -0.29 -2.61
C GLU A 73 15.91 -0.43 -3.61
N PHE A 74 15.24 -1.59 -3.62
CA PHE A 74 14.09 -1.83 -4.48
C PHE A 74 12.96 -0.81 -4.22
N GLN A 75 12.60 -0.61 -2.95
CA GLN A 75 11.58 0.37 -2.55
C GLN A 75 11.90 1.77 -3.08
N ARG A 76 13.14 2.25 -2.89
CA ARG A 76 13.56 3.59 -3.35
C ARG A 76 13.44 3.74 -4.85
N ASN A 77 13.87 2.73 -5.62
CA ASN A 77 13.83 2.78 -7.08
C ASN A 77 12.38 2.72 -7.59
N THR A 78 11.56 1.84 -7.02
CA THR A 78 10.15 1.70 -7.39
C THR A 78 9.33 2.93 -7.01
N SER A 79 9.54 3.53 -5.82
CA SER A 79 8.80 4.73 -5.41
C SER A 79 9.03 5.92 -6.35
N GLN A 80 10.26 6.14 -6.79
CA GLN A 80 10.58 7.19 -7.77
C GLN A 80 9.87 6.95 -9.12
N TRP A 81 9.86 5.70 -9.59
CA TRP A 81 9.14 5.35 -10.81
C TRP A 81 7.63 5.53 -10.66
N LEU A 82 7.04 5.05 -9.55
CA LEU A 82 5.60 5.16 -9.29
C LEU A 82 5.14 6.61 -9.16
N GLU A 83 5.99 7.51 -8.66
CA GLU A 83 5.69 8.94 -8.55
C GLU A 83 5.47 9.58 -9.93
N ILE A 84 6.32 9.27 -10.91
CA ILE A 84 6.23 9.85 -12.26
C ILE A 84 5.28 9.09 -13.20
N SER A 85 4.88 7.86 -12.85
CA SER A 85 4.03 7.01 -13.68
C SER A 85 2.61 6.91 -13.13
N GLU A 86 2.39 6.06 -12.13
CA GLU A 86 1.06 5.76 -11.59
C GLU A 86 0.44 6.95 -10.86
N LYS A 87 1.21 7.60 -9.97
CA LYS A 87 0.70 8.76 -9.23
C LYS A 87 0.35 9.90 -10.19
N ALA A 88 1.24 10.22 -11.13
CA ALA A 88 0.97 11.23 -12.16
C ALA A 88 -0.27 10.89 -12.99
N TYR A 89 -0.48 9.61 -13.33
CA TYR A 89 -1.67 9.15 -14.04
C TYR A 89 -2.96 9.35 -13.23
N PHE A 90 -2.95 8.96 -11.95
CA PHE A 90 -4.11 9.16 -11.06
C PHE A 90 -4.41 10.65 -10.88
N ASP A 91 -3.38 11.46 -10.61
CA ASP A 91 -3.52 12.91 -10.45
C ASP A 91 -4.11 13.52 -11.73
N ALA A 92 -3.63 13.12 -12.92
CA ALA A 92 -4.14 13.59 -14.21
C ALA A 92 -5.62 13.20 -14.45
N ARG A 93 -6.02 11.97 -14.09
CA ARG A 93 -7.44 11.55 -14.18
C ARG A 93 -8.36 12.33 -13.26
N LEU A 94 -7.85 12.85 -12.14
CA LEU A 94 -8.61 13.61 -11.16
C LEU A 94 -8.71 15.11 -11.48
N LEU A 95 -7.98 15.63 -12.48
CA LEU A 95 -7.94 17.06 -12.82
C LEU A 95 -9.31 17.68 -13.22
N GLY A 96 -10.36 16.88 -13.39
CA GLY A 96 -11.74 17.34 -13.62
C GLY A 96 -12.78 16.89 -12.59
N GLY A 97 -12.37 16.18 -11.52
CA GLY A 97 -13.27 15.66 -10.49
C GLY A 97 -12.88 16.20 -9.13
N THR A 98 -13.82 16.80 -8.38
CA THR A 98 -13.57 17.27 -7.02
C THR A 98 -13.05 16.10 -6.19
N GLY A 99 -11.78 16.19 -5.78
CA GLY A 99 -11.12 15.27 -4.88
C GLY A 99 -11.75 15.32 -3.50
N ASN A 100 -12.89 14.67 -3.35
CA ASN A 100 -13.47 14.20 -2.10
C ASN A 100 -14.36 13.02 -2.48
N TYR A 101 -13.96 11.83 -2.00
CA TYR A 101 -14.77 10.63 -2.08
C TYR A 101 -16.21 10.97 -1.64
N SER A 102 -17.14 10.92 -2.58
CA SER A 102 -18.58 10.96 -2.33
C SER A 102 -19.10 9.55 -2.60
N PRO A 103 -19.81 8.92 -1.65
CA PRO A 103 -20.27 7.55 -1.76
C PRO A 103 -21.22 7.32 -2.94
#